data_AF-K9VTD5-F1
#
_entry.id   AF-K9VTD5-F1
#
_cell.length_a   1.000
_cell.length_b   1.000
_cell.length_c   1.000
_cell.angle_alpha   90.00
_cell.angle_beta   90.00
_cell.angle_gamma   90.00
#
_symmetry.space_group_name_H-M   'P 1'
#
loop_
_entity.id
_entity.type
_entity.pdbx_description
1 polymer ?
#
loop_
_entity_poly.entity_id
_entity_poly.type
_entity_poly.pdbx_seq_one_letter_code
_entity_poly.pdbx_strand_id
1 'polypeptide(L)'
;MMLQKEEIEIKNIDHLGIVAGIVDDLGLVEKINKIVGVDSREKISTGQVVKAIILNGLGFVSRPLYLFSQFFEDKAIEHLLGKEIKAEDLNDDKLGRTMDKLYRVGLSELFLLIALDTIKKYQITTKYSHLDSTSLHLHGEYQADNPKKEKGIIKENPIYITQG
;
A
#
# COMPACT_ATOMS: atom_id res chain seq x y z
N MET A 1 25.60 17.12 42.76
CA MET A 1 25.29 16.16 41.69
C MET A 1 23.78 16.15 41.54
N MET A 2 23.23 16.85 40.54
CA MET A 2 21.79 16.83 40.29
C MET A 2 21.43 15.48 39.67
N LEU A 3 20.57 14.71 40.34
CA LEU A 3 19.95 13.52 39.76
C LEU A 3 19.02 14.00 38.64
N GLN A 4 19.40 13.71 37.41
CA GLN A 4 18.57 13.90 36.24
C GLN A 4 17.37 12.95 36.41
N LYS A 5 16.18 13.53 36.61
CA LYS A 5 14.94 12.76 36.76
C LYS A 5 14.68 12.11 35.40
N GLU A 6 14.82 10.80 35.30
CA GLU A 6 14.42 10.08 34.09
C GLU A 6 12.93 10.33 33.87
N GLU A 7 12.63 11.09 32.82
CA GLU A 7 11.27 11.42 32.43
C GLU A 7 10.69 10.18 31.73
N ILE A 8 9.81 9.46 32.42
CA ILE A 8 9.17 8.26 31.89
C ILE A 8 8.07 8.71 30.93
N GLU A 9 8.29 8.50 29.63
CA GLU A 9 7.31 8.75 28.58
C GLU A 9 6.59 7.44 28.21
N ILE A 10 5.26 7.41 28.31
CA ILE A 10 4.44 6.24 27.94
C ILE A 10 3.80 6.52 26.58
N LYS A 11 4.01 5.62 25.60
CA LYS A 11 3.44 5.72 24.25
C LYS A 11 2.70 4.44 23.86
N ASN A 12 1.68 4.59 23.02
CA ASN A 12 0.93 3.46 22.48
C ASN A 12 1.61 2.92 21.21
N ILE A 13 1.66 1.58 21.09
CA ILE A 13 2.11 0.88 19.87
C ILE A 13 0.93 0.19 19.16
N ASP A 14 -0.08 -0.26 19.92
CA ASP A 14 -1.26 -0.97 19.41
C ASP A 14 -0.91 -2.18 18.52
N HIS A 15 -1.80 -2.52 17.57
CA HIS A 15 -1.55 -3.54 16.53
C HIS A 15 -0.53 -3.06 15.48
N LEU A 16 -0.20 -1.77 15.47
CA LEU A 16 0.72 -1.17 14.49
C LEU A 16 2.13 -1.75 14.61
N GLY A 17 2.55 -2.18 15.80
CA GLY A 17 3.84 -2.84 16.00
C GLY A 17 3.99 -4.14 15.20
N ILE A 18 2.93 -4.95 15.10
CA ILE A 18 2.95 -6.20 14.32
C ILE A 18 3.04 -5.87 12.83
N VAL A 19 2.23 -4.91 12.36
CA VAL A 19 2.24 -4.48 10.97
C VAL A 19 3.61 -3.89 10.59
N ALA A 20 4.17 -3.03 11.45
CA ALA A 20 5.49 -2.45 11.25
C ALA A 20 6.58 -3.53 11.18
N GLY A 21 6.53 -4.52 12.07
CA GLY A 21 7.46 -5.65 12.06
C GLY A 21 7.39 -6.49 10.79
N ILE A 22 6.18 -6.72 10.24
CA ILE A 22 6.02 -7.41 8.95
C ILE A 22 6.60 -6.55 7.81
N VAL A 23 6.34 -5.24 7.81
CA VAL A 23 6.88 -4.32 6.81
C VAL A 23 8.42 -4.29 6.82
N ASP A 24 9.01 -4.29 8.02
CA ASP A 24 10.46 -4.32 8.21
C ASP A 24 11.06 -5.67 7.82
N ASP A 25 10.41 -6.79 8.19
CA ASP A 25 10.85 -8.11 7.75
C ASP A 25 10.82 -8.19 6.22
N LEU A 26 9.77 -7.70 5.57
CA LEU A 26 9.71 -7.66 4.10
C LEU A 26 10.80 -6.78 3.45
N GLY A 27 11.48 -5.92 4.21
CA GLY A 27 12.43 -4.93 3.67
C GLY A 27 11.76 -3.98 2.68
N LEU A 28 10.48 -3.67 2.93
CA LEU A 28 9.64 -2.92 1.98
C LEU A 28 10.17 -1.50 1.77
N VAL A 29 10.62 -0.86 2.85
CA VAL A 29 11.14 0.52 2.83
C VAL A 29 12.36 0.62 1.91
N GLU A 30 13.30 -0.31 2.06
CA GLU A 30 14.53 -0.38 1.27
C GLU A 30 14.23 -0.66 -0.19
N LYS A 31 13.30 -1.57 -0.49
CA LYS A 31 12.90 -1.90 -1.86
C LYS A 31 12.27 -0.70 -2.56
N ILE A 32 11.35 -0.01 -1.90
CA ILE A 32 10.70 1.19 -2.46
C ILE A 32 11.75 2.29 -2.69
N ASN A 33 12.61 2.53 -1.71
CA ASN A 33 13.68 3.52 -1.81
C ASN A 33 14.67 3.21 -2.94
N LYS A 34 14.94 1.93 -3.22
CA LYS A 34 15.78 1.52 -4.35
C LYS A 34 15.13 1.80 -5.71
N ILE A 35 13.81 1.68 -5.82
CA ILE A 35 13.07 1.87 -7.07
C ILE A 35 12.83 3.35 -7.34
N VAL A 36 12.37 4.09 -6.33
CA VAL A 36 11.99 5.51 -6.44
C VAL A 36 13.22 6.43 -6.32
N GLY A 37 14.28 5.96 -5.67
CA GLY A 37 15.42 6.77 -5.27
C GLY A 37 15.18 7.48 -3.94
N VAL A 38 16.28 7.90 -3.31
CA VAL A 38 16.28 8.68 -2.06
C VAL A 38 16.89 10.04 -2.35
N ASP A 39 16.21 11.10 -1.93
CA ASP A 39 16.75 12.46 -1.96
C ASP A 39 17.29 12.80 -0.57
N SER A 40 18.58 13.08 -0.45
CA SER A 40 19.23 13.39 0.82
C SER A 40 18.72 14.66 1.50
N ARG A 41 17.98 15.51 0.78
CA ARG A 41 17.33 16.70 1.34
C ARG A 41 16.00 16.39 2.01
N GLU A 42 15.43 15.20 1.76
CA GLU A 42 14.20 14.77 2.40
C GLU A 42 14.50 14.16 3.77
N LYS A 43 13.87 14.70 4.81
CA LYS A 43 13.97 14.15 6.17
C LYS A 43 13.41 12.73 6.29
N ILE A 44 12.35 12.45 5.53
CA ILE A 44 11.71 11.14 5.47
C ILE A 44 11.76 10.63 4.03
N SER A 45 12.24 9.41 3.85
CA SER A 45 12.28 8.74 2.55
C SER A 45 10.90 8.30 2.08
N THR A 46 10.73 8.11 0.77
CA THR A 46 9.45 7.65 0.20
C THR A 46 9.02 6.30 0.78
N GLY A 47 9.94 5.36 0.99
CA GLY A 47 9.63 4.07 1.61
C GLY A 47 9.08 4.21 3.03
N GLN A 48 9.64 5.11 3.85
CA GLN A 48 9.13 5.37 5.21
C GLN A 48 7.72 5.98 5.20
N VAL A 49 7.45 6.89 4.25
CA VAL A 49 6.10 7.43 4.06
C VAL A 49 5.12 6.34 3.64
N VAL A 50 5.50 5.41 2.76
CA VAL A 50 4.65 4.26 2.40
C VAL A 50 4.38 3.37 3.60
N LYS A 51 5.40 3.10 4.44
CA LYS A 51 5.19 2.39 5.71
C LYS A 51 4.16 3.11 6.58
N ALA A 52 4.25 4.43 6.72
CA ALA A 52 3.27 5.22 7.46
C ALA A 52 1.86 5.11 6.87
N ILE A 53 1.72 5.16 5.53
CA ILE A 53 0.43 5.01 4.84
C ILE A 53 -0.19 3.63 5.10
N ILE A 54 0.61 2.56 5.10
CA ILE A 54 0.15 1.20 5.42
C ILE A 54 -0.32 1.11 6.87
N LEU A 55 0.47 1.64 7.82
CA LEU A 55 0.09 1.67 9.24
C LEU A 55 -1.20 2.44 9.47
N ASN A 56 -1.36 3.60 8.83
CA ASN A 56 -2.57 4.40 8.92
C ASN A 56 -3.78 3.70 8.27
N GLY A 57 -3.60 3.11 7.08
CA GLY A 57 -4.63 2.39 6.35
C GLY A 57 -5.17 1.15 7.08
N LEU A 58 -4.29 0.42 7.79
CA LEU A 58 -4.67 -0.73 8.63
C LEU A 58 -5.06 -0.34 10.07
N GLY A 59 -4.79 0.90 10.46
CA GLY A 59 -5.14 1.49 11.76
C GLY A 59 -6.58 1.98 11.89
N PHE A 60 -7.37 1.86 10.81
CA PHE A 60 -8.68 2.51 10.62
C PHE A 60 -8.59 4.04 10.56
N VAL A 61 -8.43 4.62 9.35
CA VAL A 61 -8.62 6.07 9.14
C VAL A 61 -9.21 6.39 7.76
N SER A 62 -10.46 6.85 7.76
CA SER A 62 -11.16 7.50 6.65
C SER A 62 -11.20 9.03 6.85
N ARG A 63 -10.02 9.64 7.01
CA ARG A 63 -9.88 11.09 7.25
C ARG A 63 -9.14 11.77 6.08
N PRO A 64 -9.38 13.07 5.87
CA PRO A 64 -8.61 13.87 4.92
C PRO A 64 -7.09 13.80 5.17
N LEU A 65 -6.29 13.92 4.11
CA LEU A 65 -4.82 13.82 4.16
C LEU A 65 -4.16 14.82 5.13
N TYR A 66 -4.72 16.02 5.31
CA TYR A 66 -4.16 17.02 6.22
C TYR A 66 -4.26 16.63 7.71
N LEU A 67 -5.06 15.60 8.06
CA LEU A 67 -5.16 15.06 9.42
C LEU A 67 -4.27 13.82 9.63
N PHE A 68 -3.42 13.47 8.65
CA PHE A 68 -2.62 12.26 8.70
C PHE A 68 -1.59 12.27 9.84
N SER A 69 -0.95 13.41 10.10
CA SER A 69 0.00 13.57 11.20
C SER A 69 -0.62 13.29 12.57
N GLN A 70 -1.90 13.67 12.78
CA GLN A 70 -2.62 13.45 14.04
C GLN A 70 -2.74 11.98 14.43
N PHE A 71 -2.74 11.06 13.45
CA PHE A 71 -2.78 9.63 13.73
C PHE A 71 -1.55 9.13 14.50
N PHE A 72 -0.41 9.82 14.36
CA PHE A 72 0.86 9.43 14.96
C PHE A 72 1.20 10.23 16.24
N GLU A 73 0.38 11.21 16.65
CA GLU A 73 0.66 12.06 17.81
C GLU A 73 0.70 11.29 19.13
N ASP A 74 -0.16 10.29 19.30
CA ASP A 74 -0.26 9.45 20.50
C ASP A 74 0.47 8.10 20.36
N LYS A 75 1.18 7.89 19.23
CA LYS A 75 1.86 6.63 18.90
C LYS A 75 3.38 6.73 19.09
N ALA A 76 4.02 5.59 19.32
CA ALA A 76 5.48 5.47 19.35
C ALA A 76 6.09 5.57 17.94
N ILE A 77 5.95 6.72 17.28
CA ILE A 77 6.33 6.93 15.87
C ILE A 77 7.79 6.56 15.57
N GLU A 78 8.72 6.89 16.46
CA GLU A 78 10.15 6.58 16.25
C GLU A 78 10.41 5.07 16.23
N HIS A 79 9.65 4.31 17.01
CA HIS A 79 9.70 2.86 17.00
C HIS A 79 9.04 2.25 15.76
N LEU A 80 8.01 2.93 15.23
CA LEU A 80 7.25 2.44 14.07
C LEU A 80 7.92 2.80 12.74
N LEU A 81 8.53 3.97 12.59
CA LEU A 81 9.00 4.50 11.30
C LEU A 81 10.51 4.73 11.22
N GLY A 82 11.19 4.82 12.38
CA GLY A 82 12.62 5.10 12.48
C GLY A 82 12.93 6.30 13.37
N LYS A 83 14.20 6.39 13.81
CA LYS A 83 14.67 7.43 14.74
C LYS A 83 14.50 8.83 14.16
N GLU A 84 14.23 9.80 15.04
CA GLU A 84 14.16 11.25 14.73
C GLU A 84 12.99 11.67 13.81
N ILE A 85 12.05 10.76 13.56
CA ILE A 85 10.83 11.03 12.79
C ILE A 85 9.76 11.58 13.73
N LYS A 86 9.18 12.71 13.34
CA LYS A 86 8.06 13.34 14.05
C LYS A 86 6.77 13.22 13.25
N ALA A 87 5.63 13.28 13.94
CA ALA A 87 4.32 13.28 13.30
C ALA A 87 4.17 14.43 12.29
N GLU A 88 4.73 15.60 12.60
CA GLU A 88 4.73 16.82 11.77
C GLU A 88 5.41 16.62 10.39
N ASP A 89 6.35 15.69 10.30
CA ASP A 89 7.06 15.39 9.07
C ASP A 89 6.17 14.63 8.05
N LEU A 90 5.05 14.07 8.51
CA LEU A 90 4.04 13.35 7.72
C LEU A 90 2.86 14.27 7.36
N ASN A 91 3.17 15.41 6.75
CA ASN A 91 2.17 16.35 6.23
C ASN A 91 1.64 15.93 4.84
N ASP A 92 0.54 16.57 4.44
CA ASP A 92 -0.15 16.37 3.16
C ASP A 92 0.75 16.64 1.95
N ASP A 93 1.60 17.66 1.99
CA ASP A 93 2.59 17.93 0.94
C ASP A 93 3.55 16.74 0.75
N LYS A 94 4.07 16.17 1.84
CA LYS A 94 5.00 15.03 1.78
C LYS A 94 4.30 13.77 1.28
N LEU A 95 3.05 13.55 1.70
CA LEU A 95 2.21 12.44 1.22
C LEU A 95 1.93 12.57 -0.28
N GLY A 96 1.50 13.75 -0.73
CA GLY A 96 1.21 14.03 -2.14
C GLY A 96 2.42 13.78 -3.04
N ARG A 97 3.59 14.35 -2.69
CA ARG A 97 4.84 14.11 -3.44
C ARG A 97 5.23 12.63 -3.47
N THR A 98 4.95 11.90 -2.39
CA THR A 98 5.21 10.46 -2.34
C THR A 98 4.28 9.71 -3.29
N MET A 99 2.99 10.03 -3.29
CA MET A 99 2.03 9.44 -4.22
C MET A 99 2.38 9.75 -5.68
N ASP A 100 2.83 10.97 -5.98
CA ASP A 100 3.29 11.35 -7.32
C ASP A 100 4.49 10.51 -7.78
N LYS A 101 5.47 10.29 -6.89
CA LYS A 101 6.64 9.44 -7.17
C LYS A 101 6.21 8.00 -7.45
N LEU A 102 5.29 7.46 -6.65
CA LEU A 102 4.78 6.10 -6.85
C LEU A 102 3.97 5.97 -8.15
N TYR A 103 3.17 6.97 -8.47
CA TYR A 103 2.41 7.02 -9.71
C TYR A 103 3.31 6.99 -10.96
N ARG A 104 4.43 7.73 -10.93
CA ARG A 104 5.42 7.73 -12.04
C ARG A 104 6.10 6.38 -12.25
N VAL A 105 6.27 5.59 -11.19
CA VAL A 105 6.88 4.26 -11.26
C VAL A 105 5.88 3.22 -11.79
N GLY A 106 4.61 3.38 -11.48
CA GLY A 106 3.57 2.38 -11.74
C GLY A 106 3.32 1.50 -10.51
N LEU A 107 2.12 1.63 -9.94
CA LEU A 107 1.74 0.91 -8.72
C LEU A 107 1.60 -0.61 -8.95
N SER A 108 1.11 -1.00 -10.12
CA SER A 108 0.91 -2.41 -10.49
C SER A 108 2.26 -3.15 -10.56
N GLU A 109 3.25 -2.52 -11.19
CA GLU A 109 4.60 -3.03 -11.33
C GLU A 109 5.30 -3.12 -9.97
N LEU A 110 5.15 -2.07 -9.14
CA LEU A 110 5.69 -2.05 -7.79
C LEU A 110 5.08 -3.16 -6.92
N PHE A 111 3.75 -3.31 -6.96
CA PHE A 111 3.02 -4.34 -6.23
C PHE A 111 3.47 -5.74 -6.66
N LEU A 112 3.54 -6.01 -7.97
CA LEU A 112 3.97 -7.30 -8.50
C LEU A 112 5.39 -7.64 -8.04
N LEU A 113 6.31 -6.68 -8.10
CA LEU A 113 7.70 -6.88 -7.68
C LEU A 113 7.78 -7.25 -6.20
N ILE A 114 7.04 -6.54 -5.33
CA ILE A 114 6.98 -6.83 -3.91
C ILE A 114 6.33 -8.21 -3.67
N ALA A 115 5.22 -8.51 -4.33
CA ALA A 115 4.51 -9.79 -4.17
C ALA A 115 5.36 -10.99 -4.56
N LEU A 116 6.08 -10.91 -5.70
CA LEU A 116 7.00 -11.97 -6.14
C LEU A 116 8.15 -12.19 -5.16
N ASP A 117 8.68 -11.11 -4.58
CA ASP A 117 9.72 -11.20 -3.57
C ASP A 117 9.22 -11.83 -2.27
N THR A 118 8.03 -11.44 -1.81
CA THR A 118 7.33 -12.02 -0.66
C THR A 118 7.11 -13.53 -0.83
N ILE A 119 6.64 -13.96 -2.01
CA ILE A 119 6.46 -15.38 -2.32
C ILE A 119 7.78 -16.14 -2.19
N LYS A 120 8.88 -15.58 -2.71
CA LYS A 120 10.21 -16.20 -2.60
C LYS A 120 10.70 -16.24 -1.16
N LYS A 121 10.56 -15.13 -0.43
CA LYS A 121 11.04 -15.00 0.96
C LYS A 121 10.34 -15.99 1.90
N TYR A 122 9.01 -16.12 1.81
CA TYR A 122 8.24 -17.02 2.66
C TYR A 122 7.98 -18.40 2.05
N GLN A 123 8.52 -18.68 0.86
CA GLN A 123 8.34 -19.95 0.13
C GLN A 123 6.85 -20.32 -0.05
N ILE A 124 6.03 -19.33 -0.38
CA ILE A 124 4.58 -19.51 -0.52
C ILE A 124 4.30 -20.38 -1.75
N THR A 125 3.48 -21.42 -1.58
CA THR A 125 3.11 -22.33 -2.68
C THR A 125 2.13 -21.65 -3.64
N THR A 126 2.50 -21.52 -4.91
CA THR A 126 1.69 -20.89 -5.97
C THR A 126 0.89 -21.89 -6.82
N LYS A 127 0.68 -23.12 -6.33
CA LYS A 127 0.04 -24.23 -7.08
C LYS A 127 -1.37 -23.90 -7.58
N TYR A 128 -2.06 -22.95 -6.94
CA TYR A 128 -3.37 -22.49 -7.34
C TYR A 128 -3.32 -20.97 -7.52
N SER A 129 -3.62 -20.51 -8.73
CA SER A 129 -3.76 -19.09 -9.05
C SER A 129 -5.21 -18.85 -9.47
N HIS A 130 -6.02 -18.27 -8.58
CA HIS A 130 -7.34 -17.78 -8.95
C HIS A 130 -7.16 -16.49 -9.74
N LEU A 131 -7.60 -16.51 -11.00
CA LEU A 131 -7.55 -15.36 -11.89
C LEU A 131 -8.94 -14.73 -11.91
N ASP A 132 -9.23 -13.90 -10.89
CA ASP A 132 -10.48 -13.13 -10.84
C ASP A 132 -10.38 -11.98 -11.84
N SER A 133 -10.74 -12.24 -13.10
CA SER A 133 -10.85 -11.21 -14.13
C SER A 133 -12.06 -10.33 -13.84
N THR A 134 -11.91 -9.01 -13.91
CA THR A 134 -13.05 -8.09 -13.87
C THR A 134 -13.86 -8.21 -15.15
N SER A 135 -15.14 -8.58 -15.04
CA SER A 135 -16.09 -8.57 -16.15
C SER A 135 -16.56 -7.14 -16.43
N LEU A 136 -16.32 -6.64 -17.64
CA LEU A 136 -16.92 -5.39 -18.11
C LEU A 136 -18.28 -5.71 -18.75
N HIS A 137 -19.36 -5.13 -18.20
CA HIS A 137 -20.69 -5.21 -18.79
C HIS A 137 -21.05 -3.88 -19.45
N LEU A 138 -21.27 -3.91 -20.77
CA LEU A 138 -21.74 -2.74 -21.53
C LEU A 138 -23.27 -2.79 -21.65
N HIS A 139 -23.95 -1.68 -21.37
CA HIS A 139 -25.39 -1.52 -21.59
C HIS A 139 -25.62 -0.45 -22.68
N GLY A 140 -26.38 -0.83 -23.70
CA GLY A 140 -26.74 0.00 -24.83
C GLY A 140 -27.79 -0.70 -25.70
N GLU A 141 -28.50 0.05 -26.53
CA GLU A 141 -29.42 -0.49 -27.52
C GLU A 141 -28.61 -1.08 -28.69
N TYR A 142 -28.35 -2.39 -28.64
CA TYR A 142 -27.73 -3.09 -29.75
C TYR A 142 -28.79 -3.32 -30.83
N GLN A 143 -28.56 -2.82 -32.05
CA GLN A 143 -29.35 -3.23 -33.20
C GLN A 143 -29.12 -4.73 -33.41
N ALA A 144 -30.18 -5.52 -33.22
CA ALA A 144 -30.11 -6.97 -33.15
C ALA A 144 -29.95 -7.59 -34.55
N ASP A 145 -28.75 -7.54 -35.11
CA ASP A 145 -28.45 -8.19 -36.40
C ASP A 145 -28.05 -9.67 -36.27
N ASN A 146 -28.25 -10.30 -35.10
CA ASN A 146 -28.03 -11.74 -34.96
C ASN A 146 -29.08 -12.43 -34.08
N PRO A 147 -29.74 -13.49 -34.57
CA PRO A 147 -30.70 -14.25 -33.78
C PRO A 147 -29.98 -14.96 -32.64
N LYS A 148 -30.34 -14.60 -31.40
CA LYS A 148 -29.88 -15.26 -30.18
C LYS A 148 -30.23 -16.75 -30.26
N LYS A 149 -29.22 -17.62 -30.34
CA LYS A 149 -29.37 -19.03 -29.98
C LYS A 149 -29.26 -19.14 -28.47
N GLU A 150 -30.40 -19.29 -27.80
CA GLU A 150 -30.40 -19.80 -26.42
C GLU A 150 -29.79 -21.20 -26.44
N LYS A 151 -28.61 -21.35 -25.82
CA LYS A 151 -28.08 -22.65 -25.46
C LYS A 151 -27.77 -22.63 -23.97
N GLY A 152 -28.34 -23.62 -23.28
CA GLY A 152 -28.30 -23.79 -21.84
C GLY A 152 -26.91 -23.72 -21.22
N ILE A 153 -26.93 -23.35 -19.95
CA ILE A 153 -25.79 -23.17 -19.06
C ILE A 153 -25.04 -24.48 -18.89
N ILE A 154 -23.98 -24.77 -19.66
CA ILE A 154 -22.81 -25.52 -19.17
C ILE A 154 -21.57 -25.27 -20.07
N LYS A 155 -20.44 -25.00 -19.40
CA LYS A 155 -19.02 -24.85 -19.85
C LYS A 155 -18.56 -23.47 -20.33
N GLU A 156 -17.34 -23.15 -19.87
CA GLU A 156 -16.48 -22.03 -20.21
C GLU A 156 -16.49 -21.78 -21.72
N ASN A 157 -17.34 -20.86 -22.15
CA ASN A 157 -17.33 -20.36 -23.52
C ASN A 157 -16.61 -19.01 -23.51
N PRO A 158 -15.47 -18.87 -24.21
CA PRO A 158 -14.85 -17.58 -24.39
C PRO A 158 -15.83 -16.62 -25.08
N ILE A 159 -15.94 -15.41 -24.53
CA ILE A 159 -16.77 -14.35 -25.11
C ILE A 159 -16.04 -13.83 -26.35
N TYR A 160 -16.66 -13.99 -27.52
CA TYR A 160 -16.18 -13.41 -28.76
C TYR A 160 -16.72 -11.98 -28.88
N ILE A 161 -15.84 -10.99 -28.78
CA ILE A 161 -16.18 -9.60 -29.07
C ILE A 161 -16.21 -9.45 -30.59
N THR A 162 -17.41 -9.29 -31.16
CA THR A 162 -17.60 -9.24 -32.61
C THR A 162 -17.55 -7.83 -33.19
N GLN A 163 -17.56 -6.79 -32.36
CA GLN A 163 -17.37 -5.40 -32.76
C GLN A 163 -16.65 -4.65 -31.63
N GLY A 164 -15.57 -3.96 -31.99
CA GLY A 164 -14.76 -3.12 -31.11
C GLY A 164 -14.65 -1.71 -31.68
#